data_AF-A0A4D6NGV5-F1
#
_entry.id   AF-A0A4D6NGV5-F1
#
_cell.length_a   1.000
_cell.length_b   1.000
_cell.length_c   1.000
_cell.angle_alpha   90.00
_cell.angle_beta   90.00
_cell.angle_gamma   90.00
#
_symmetry.space_group_name_H-M   'P 1'
#
loop_
_entity.id
_entity.type
_entity.pdbx_description
1 polymer ?
#
loop_
_entity_poly.entity_id
_entity_poly.type
_entity_poly.pdbx_seq_one_letter_code
_entity_poly.pdbx_strand_id
1 'polypeptide(L)'
;MPDVKSALKQCGIHGVLNLDEGSMTVLTTRNTRDPYIIIKSRDLIKPLARNVPAPQALTILEDDMQCNIINIYRMVPNKRRFIIRLRHLLGPNGVTLKVVGKG
;
A
#
# COMPACT_ATOMS: atom_id res chain seq x y z
N MET A 1 -9.78 11.67 -3.22
CA MET A 1 -10.01 10.20 -3.16
C MET A 1 -11.26 9.93 -2.32
N PRO A 2 -12.47 10.05 -2.92
CA PRO A 2 -13.73 9.85 -2.21
C PRO A 2 -13.86 8.43 -1.65
N ASP A 3 -13.45 7.42 -2.44
CA ASP A 3 -13.57 6.00 -2.09
C ASP A 3 -12.77 5.64 -0.84
N VAL A 4 -11.55 6.20 -0.71
CA VAL A 4 -10.68 5.96 0.45
C VAL A 4 -11.27 6.57 1.73
N LYS A 5 -11.79 7.79 1.66
CA LYS A 5 -12.44 8.43 2.82
C LYS A 5 -13.72 7.68 3.22
N SER A 6 -14.48 7.18 2.25
CA SER A 6 -15.69 6.40 2.49
C SER A 6 -15.37 5.08 3.21
N ALA A 7 -14.38 4.32 2.70
CA ALA A 7 -13.95 3.06 3.30
C ALA A 7 -13.42 3.25 4.73
N LEU A 8 -12.55 4.24 4.96
CA LEU A 8 -12.07 4.55 6.31
C LEU A 8 -13.22 4.92 7.26
N LYS A 9 -14.22 5.68 6.78
CA LYS A 9 -15.40 6.03 7.56
C LYS A 9 -16.23 4.81 7.96
N GLN A 10 -16.35 3.80 7.09
CA GLN A 10 -17.05 2.54 7.41
C GLN A 10 -16.35 1.78 8.55
N CYS A 11 -15.02 1.85 8.61
CA CYS A 11 -14.21 1.33 9.71
C CYS A 11 -14.23 2.20 10.99
N GLY A 12 -14.94 3.33 10.97
CA GLY A 12 -14.93 4.29 12.08
C GLY A 12 -13.60 5.06 12.21
N ILE A 13 -12.83 5.17 11.12
CA ILE A 13 -11.56 5.92 11.06
C ILE A 13 -11.75 7.21 10.27
N HIS A 14 -11.17 8.31 10.79
CA HIS A 14 -11.16 9.58 10.10
C HIS A 14 -9.87 9.73 9.28
N GLY A 15 -10.01 9.99 7.98
CA GLY A 15 -8.88 10.18 7.05
C GLY A 15 -8.78 11.62 6.55
N VAL A 16 -7.63 12.25 6.79
CA VAL A 16 -7.31 13.62 6.37
C VAL A 16 -6.23 13.57 5.30
N LEU A 17 -6.43 14.29 4.20
CA LEU A 17 -5.43 14.45 3.13
C LEU A 17 -4.99 15.91 3.12
N ASN A 18 -3.72 16.15 3.40
CA ASN A 18 -3.09 17.46 3.30
C ASN A 18 -2.34 17.53 1.96
N LEU A 19 -2.85 18.35 1.04
CA LEU A 19 -2.27 18.49 -0.29
C LEU A 19 -1.02 19.36 -0.28
N ASP A 20 -0.92 20.31 0.65
CA ASP A 20 0.22 21.23 0.75
C ASP A 20 1.46 20.52 1.31
N GLU A 21 1.28 19.70 2.34
CA GLU A 21 2.35 18.87 2.91
C GLU A 21 2.59 17.57 2.13
N GLY A 22 1.66 17.19 1.24
CA GLY A 22 1.68 15.89 0.57
C GLY A 22 1.54 14.71 1.53
N SER A 23 0.75 14.87 2.59
CA SER A 23 0.61 13.90 3.68
C SER A 23 -0.82 13.38 3.80
N MET A 24 -0.97 12.15 4.30
CA MET A 24 -2.26 11.60 4.67
C MET A 24 -2.19 11.14 6.12
N THR A 25 -3.20 11.49 6.90
CA THR A 25 -3.29 11.18 8.32
C THR A 25 -4.56 10.38 8.58
N VAL A 26 -4.44 9.36 9.43
CA VAL A 26 -5.57 8.56 9.91
C VAL A 26 -5.70 8.72 11.41
N LEU A 27 -6.93 8.88 11.89
CA LEU A 27 -7.26 9.15 13.28
C LEU A 27 -8.38 8.20 13.71
N THR A 28 -8.25 7.63 14.90
CA THR A 28 -9.37 6.91 15.53
C THR A 28 -10.48 7.90 15.89
N THR A 29 -11.70 7.40 15.99
CA THR A 29 -12.87 8.17 16.39
C THR A 29 -13.59 7.46 17.52
N ARG A 30 -14.59 8.10 18.12
CA ARG A 30 -15.48 7.44 19.10
C ARG A 30 -16.26 6.26 18.50
N ASN A 31 -16.31 6.14 17.16
CA ASN A 31 -17.01 5.06 16.46
C ASN A 31 -16.06 3.92 16.05
N THR A 32 -14.76 4.00 16.35
CA THR A 32 -13.81 2.91 16.07
C THR A 32 -14.13 1.71 16.96
N ARG A 33 -14.66 0.63 16.37
CA ARG A 33 -15.06 -0.59 17.09
C ARG A 33 -13.90 -1.56 17.29
N ASP A 34 -13.14 -1.80 16.22
CA ASP A 34 -11.93 -2.62 16.26
C ASP A 34 -10.72 -1.71 16.53
N PRO A 35 -10.01 -1.86 17.66
CA PRO A 35 -8.82 -1.06 17.93
C PRO A 35 -7.65 -1.34 16.97
N TYR A 36 -7.60 -2.52 16.34
CA TYR A 36 -6.50 -2.88 15.44
C TYR A 36 -6.61 -2.22 14.06
N ILE A 37 -7.81 -1.82 13.63
CA ILE A 37 -8.07 -1.21 12.32
C ILE A 37 -7.26 0.06 12.04
N ILE A 38 -6.80 0.78 13.09
CA ILE A 38 -5.92 1.94 12.93
C ILE A 38 -4.56 1.56 12.35
N ILE A 39 -4.04 0.37 12.68
CA ILE A 39 -2.75 -0.13 12.17
C ILE A 39 -2.87 -0.42 10.67
N LYS A 40 -3.96 -1.08 10.25
CA LYS A 40 -4.27 -1.31 8.84
C LYS A 40 -4.51 -0.02 8.07
N SER A 41 -5.23 0.93 8.67
CA SER A 41 -5.49 2.25 8.09
C SER A 41 -4.20 3.05 7.89
N ARG A 42 -3.23 2.93 8.80
CA ARG A 42 -1.88 3.50 8.62
C ARG A 42 -1.15 2.80 7.48
N ASP A 43 -1.22 1.48 7.42
CA ASP A 43 -0.51 0.71 6.41
C ASP A 43 -1.10 0.89 5.00
N LEU A 44 -2.39 1.21 4.88
CA LEU A 44 -3.07 1.63 3.64
C LEU A 44 -2.45 2.88 2.99
N ILE A 45 -1.90 3.81 3.78
CA ILE A 45 -1.30 5.05 3.23
C ILE A 45 -0.08 4.71 2.34
N LYS A 46 0.67 3.66 2.70
CA LYS A 46 1.93 3.30 2.05
C LYS A 46 1.76 2.84 0.58
N PRO A 47 0.82 1.95 0.20
CA PRO A 47 0.58 1.62 -1.20
C PRO A 47 -0.05 2.77 -1.98
N LEU A 48 -0.94 3.57 -1.36
CA LEU A 48 -1.51 4.76 -2.00
C LEU A 48 -0.41 5.76 -2.41
N ALA A 49 0.56 6.02 -1.53
CA ALA A 49 1.71 6.86 -1.81
C ALA A 49 2.64 6.31 -2.93
N ARG A 50 2.47 5.05 -3.33
CA ARG A 50 3.25 4.38 -4.39
C ARG A 50 2.42 4.12 -5.66
N ASN A 51 1.29 4.80 -5.81
CA ASN A 51 0.38 4.70 -6.96
C ASN A 51 -0.29 3.32 -7.12
N VAL A 52 -0.46 2.56 -6.03
CA VAL A 52 -1.36 1.39 -6.08
C VAL A 52 -2.80 1.88 -6.23
N PRO A 53 -3.59 1.35 -7.18
CA PRO A 53 -4.99 1.75 -7.37
C PRO A 53 -5.81 1.61 -6.09
N ALA A 54 -6.66 2.59 -5.80
CA ALA A 54 -7.43 2.63 -4.55
C ALA A 54 -8.23 1.34 -4.26
N PRO A 55 -8.94 0.72 -5.22
CA PRO A 55 -9.66 -0.53 -4.95
C PRO A 55 -8.75 -1.66 -4.46
N GLN A 56 -7.55 -1.77 -5.03
CA GLN A 56 -6.57 -2.79 -4.63
C GLN A 56 -5.91 -2.44 -3.29
N ALA A 57 -5.66 -1.16 -3.01
CA ALA A 57 -5.07 -0.75 -1.74
C ALA A 57 -6.05 -0.95 -0.57
N LEU A 58 -7.34 -0.75 -0.79
CA LEU A 58 -8.38 -0.85 0.24
C LEU A 58 -8.57 -2.27 0.79
N THR A 59 -8.16 -3.32 0.07
CA THR A 59 -8.21 -4.70 0.56
C THR A 59 -7.37 -4.91 1.83
N ILE A 60 -6.38 -4.05 2.10
CA ILE A 60 -5.60 -4.06 3.36
C ILE A 60 -6.46 -3.87 4.61
N LEU A 61 -7.67 -3.29 4.47
CA LEU A 61 -8.59 -3.13 5.59
C LEU A 61 -9.26 -4.46 5.99
N GLU A 62 -9.19 -5.49 5.15
CA GLU A 62 -9.71 -6.84 5.42
C GLU A 62 -8.81 -7.61 6.40
N ASP A 63 -9.35 -8.64 7.06
CA ASP A 63 -8.66 -9.38 8.13
C ASP A 63 -7.44 -10.19 7.71
N ASP A 64 -7.53 -10.84 6.57
CA ASP A 64 -6.49 -11.75 6.08
C ASP A 64 -5.45 -11.07 5.18
N MET A 65 -5.54 -9.75 5.00
CA MET A 65 -4.71 -8.99 4.07
C MET A 65 -3.62 -8.21 4.78
N GLN A 66 -2.40 -8.28 4.24
CA GLN A 66 -1.23 -7.55 4.75
C GLN A 66 -0.47 -6.87 3.61
N CYS A 67 0.21 -5.77 3.92
CA CYS A 67 1.05 -5.05 2.96
C CYS A 67 2.52 -5.09 3.39
N ASN A 68 3.39 -5.50 2.47
CA ASN A 68 4.84 -5.48 2.68
C ASN A 68 5.54 -4.64 1.61
N ILE A 69 6.53 -3.85 2.03
CA ILE A 69 7.35 -3.02 1.15
C ILE A 69 8.78 -3.50 1.25
N ILE A 70 9.23 -4.13 0.18
CA ILE A 70 10.57 -4.69 0.10
C ILE A 70 11.48 -3.67 -0.58
N ASN A 71 12.42 -3.09 0.16
CA ASN A 71 13.42 -2.19 -0.40
C ASN A 71 14.53 -2.99 -1.11
N ILE A 72 14.35 -3.18 -2.42
CA ILE A 72 15.31 -3.93 -3.25
C ILE A 72 16.54 -3.10 -3.66
N TYR A 73 16.53 -1.78 -3.50
CA TYR A 73 17.61 -0.90 -3.95
C TYR A 73 18.92 -1.15 -3.17
N ARG A 74 18.80 -1.42 -1.86
CA ARG A 74 19.97 -1.66 -0.99
C ARG A 74 20.51 -3.09 -1.04
N MET A 75 19.84 -4.00 -1.75
CA MET A 75 20.24 -5.41 -1.83
C MET A 75 21.45 -5.62 -2.76
N VAL A 76 21.78 -4.65 -3.62
CA VAL A 76 22.85 -4.79 -4.61
C VAL A 76 23.65 -3.49 -4.71
N PRO A 77 24.95 -3.47 -4.37
CA PRO A 77 25.75 -2.25 -4.41
C PRO A 77 26.05 -1.77 -5.85
N ASN A 78 26.08 -2.68 -6.82
CA ASN A 78 26.39 -2.33 -8.22
C ASN A 78 25.12 -2.01 -9.03
N LYS A 79 25.03 -0.78 -9.55
CA LYS A 79 23.89 -0.28 -10.34
C LYS A 79 23.57 -1.14 -11.57
N ARG A 80 24.58 -1.61 -12.31
CA ARG A 80 24.37 -2.46 -13.50
C ARG A 80 23.79 -3.81 -13.10
N ARG A 81 24.30 -4.43 -12.04
CA ARG A 81 23.75 -5.70 -11.52
C ARG A 81 22.33 -5.53 -10.98
N PHE A 82 22.02 -4.40 -10.33
CA PHE A 82 20.67 -4.07 -9.87
C PHE A 82 19.68 -4.05 -11.04
N ILE A 83 19.99 -3.34 -12.13
CA ILE A 83 19.12 -3.24 -13.31
C ILE A 83 18.86 -4.62 -13.94
N ILE A 84 19.90 -5.46 -14.07
CA ILE A 84 19.76 -6.81 -14.61
C ILE A 84 18.84 -7.67 -13.73
N ARG A 85 19.05 -7.65 -12.40
CA ARG A 85 18.20 -8.41 -11.46
C ARG A 85 16.76 -7.91 -11.44
N LEU A 86 16.55 -6.59 -11.48
CA LEU A 86 15.23 -6.00 -11.60
C LEU A 86 14.53 -6.46 -12.87
N ARG A 87 15.24 -6.50 -14.01
CA ARG A 87 14.69 -7.01 -15.27
C ARG A 87 14.30 -8.49 -15.18
N HIS A 88 15.08 -9.32 -14.49
CA HIS A 88 14.72 -10.72 -14.26
C HIS A 88 13.49 -10.87 -13.36
N LEU A 89 13.35 -10.03 -12.33
CA LEU A 89 12.17 -10.02 -11.46
C LEU A 89 10.88 -9.69 -12.24
N LEU A 90 10.96 -8.72 -13.16
CA LEU A 90 9.85 -8.39 -14.05
C LEU A 90 9.55 -9.52 -15.04
N GLY A 91 10.61 -10.12 -15.59
CA GLY A 91 10.52 -11.14 -16.64
C GLY A 91 10.24 -10.57 -18.02
N PRO A 92 10.34 -11.40 -19.08
CA PRO A 92 9.98 -10.99 -20.44
C PRO A 92 8.52 -10.53 -20.48
N ASN A 93 8.26 -9.35 -21.03
CA ASN A 93 6.92 -8.74 -21.13
C ASN A 93 6.13 -8.69 -19.80
N GLY A 94 6.83 -8.69 -18.65
CA GLY A 94 6.20 -8.69 -17.33
C GLY A 94 5.54 -10.02 -16.93
N VAL A 95 5.78 -11.11 -17.67
CA VAL A 95 5.10 -12.40 -17.45
C VAL A 95 5.46 -12.99 -16.09
N THR A 96 6.74 -12.98 -15.72
CA THR A 96 7.19 -13.51 -14.42
C THR A 96 6.50 -12.77 -13.26
N LEU A 97 6.46 -11.44 -13.32
CA LEU A 97 5.77 -10.63 -12.30
C LEU A 97 4.28 -10.97 -12.23
N LYS A 98 3.60 -11.12 -13.38
CA LYS A 98 2.18 -11.48 -13.42
C LYS A 98 1.88 -12.85 -12.80
N VAL A 99 2.76 -13.82 -13.01
CA VAL A 99 2.59 -15.17 -12.44
C VAL A 99 2.78 -15.14 -10.93
N VAL A 100 3.84 -14.46 -10.45
CA VAL A 100 4.08 -14.30 -9.00
C VAL A 100 2.93 -13.56 -8.32
N GLY A 101 2.36 -12.53 -8.96
CA GLY A 101 1.24 -11.75 -8.42
C GLY A 101 -0.15 -12.38 -8.56
N LYS A 102 -0.26 -13.57 -9.17
CA LYS A 102 -1.51 -14.34 -9.29
C LYS A 102 -1.63 -15.48 -8.27
N GLY A 103 -0.63 -15.63 -7.39
CA GLY A 103 -0.65 -16.58 -6.28
C GLY A 103 -1.52 -16.13 -5.14
#